data_AF-A0A7J2HNQ5-F1
#
_entry.id   AF-A0A7J2HNQ5-F1
#
_cell.length_a   1.000
_cell.length_b   1.000
_cell.length_c   1.000
_cell.angle_alpha   90.00
_cell.angle_beta   90.00
_cell.angle_gamma   90.00
#
_symmetry.space_group_name_H-M   'P 1'
#
loop_
_entity.id
_entity.type
_entity.pdbx_description
1 polymer ?
#
loop_
_entity_poly.entity_id
_entity_poly.type
_entity_poly.pdbx_seq_one_letter_code
_entity_poly.pdbx_strand_id
1 'polypeptide(L)' 'MIVGRHIIAELYGVPPELISREKTVKKIIEEAVDQAGLTRVGSVYNQFKPHGVTGIVLIAESHVSVHTWPEYGLINL' A
#
# COMPACT_ATOMS: atom_id res chain seq x y z
N MET A 1 1.95 -5.05 -28.08
CA MET A 1 1.62 -3.78 -27.40
C MET A 1 1.62 -4.05 -25.90
N ILE A 2 2.41 -3.32 -25.12
CA ILE A 2 2.37 -3.38 -23.66
C ILE A 2 1.46 -2.24 -23.21
N VAL A 3 0.38 -2.56 -22.49
CA VAL A 3 -0.65 -1.60 -22.07
C VAL A 3 -0.50 -1.15 -20.62
N GLY A 4 0.43 -1.76 -19.88
CA GLY A 4 0.71 -1.43 -18.49
C GLY A 4 1.83 -2.29 -17.93
N ARG A 5 2.32 -1.92 -16.75
CA ARG A 5 3.30 -2.69 -15.99
C ARG A 5 2.72 -3.00 -14.62
N HIS A 6 2.68 -4.28 -14.26
CA HIS A 6 2.28 -4.73 -12.93
C HIS A 6 3.54 -5.23 -12.22
N ILE A 7 3.83 -4.64 -11.07
CA ILE A 7 4.93 -5.05 -10.19
C ILE A 7 4.28 -5.71 -8.97
N ILE A 8 4.77 -6.89 -8.62
CA ILE A 8 4.42 -7.58 -7.38
C ILE A 8 5.67 -7.56 -6.52
N ALA A 9 5.57 -7.07 -5.29
CA ALA A 9 6.70 -6.97 -4.38
C ALA A 9 6.36 -7.47 -2.98
N GLU A 10 7.34 -8.11 -2.36
CA GLU A 10 7.31 -8.49 -0.95
C GLU A 10 8.44 -7.74 -0.23
N LEU A 11 8.10 -7.03 0.85
CA LEU A 11 9.05 -6.24 1.61
C LEU A 11 9.20 -6.84 3.01
N TYR A 12 10.42 -7.19 3.37
CA TYR A 12 10.77 -7.87 4.62
C TYR A 12 11.55 -6.94 5.56
N GLY A 13 11.43 -7.18 6.87
CA GLY A 13 12.15 -6.41 7.89
C GLY A 13 11.61 -5.00 8.08
N VAL A 14 10.35 -4.76 7.74
CA VAL A 14 9.72 -3.45 7.87
C VAL A 14 9.39 -3.17 9.34
N PRO A 15 9.77 -2.00 9.89
CA PRO A 15 9.43 -1.62 11.26
C PRO A 15 7.91 -1.64 11.51
N PRO A 16 7.41 -2.39 12.52
CA PRO A 16 5.97 -2.58 12.74
C PRO A 16 5.19 -1.27 12.90
N GLU A 17 5.78 -0.22 13.48
CA GLU A 17 5.18 1.09 13.68
C GLU A 17 4.78 1.81 12.39
N LEU A 18 5.45 1.49 11.28
CA LEU A 18 5.15 2.05 9.97
C LEU A 18 3.96 1.37 9.31
N ILE A 19 3.73 0.09 9.64
CA ILE A 19 2.77 -0.78 8.94
C ILE A 19 1.58 -1.23 9.79
N SER A 20 1.52 -0.83 11.06
CA SER A 20 0.47 -1.28 11.98
C SER A 20 -0.87 -0.56 11.84
N ARG A 21 -0.84 0.71 11.43
CA ARG A 21 -1.99 1.61 11.53
C ARG A 21 -2.36 2.26 10.21
N GLU A 22 -3.66 2.29 9.93
CA GLU A 22 -4.23 2.83 8.69
C GLU A 22 -3.72 4.24 8.41
N LYS A 23 -3.74 5.13 9.41
CA LYS A 23 -3.29 6.52 9.25
C LYS A 23 -1.85 6.61 8.72
N THR A 24 -0.96 5.76 9.21
CA THR A 24 0.46 5.75 8.81
C THR A 24 0.62 5.13 7.44
N VAL A 25 0.04 3.95 7.20
CA VAL A 25 0.11 3.23 5.93
C VAL A 25 -0.48 4.06 4.80
N LYS A 26 -1.67 4.63 5.00
CA LYS A 26 -2.34 5.50 4.02
C LYS A 26 -1.45 6.67 3.61
N LYS A 27 -0.85 7.35 4.58
CA LYS A 27 0.05 8.47 4.31
C LYS A 27 1.23 8.03 3.42
N ILE A 28 1.91 6.95 3.81
CA ILE A 28 3.09 6.45 3.08
C ILE A 28 2.74 6.04 1.64
N ILE A 29 1.65 5.29 1.47
CA ILE A 29 1.25 4.79 0.14
C ILE A 29 0.77 5.93 -0.77
N GLU A 30 -0.01 6.87 -0.25
CA GLU A 30 -0.47 8.00 -1.05
C GLU A 30 0.69 8.94 -1.44
N GLU A 31 1.64 9.18 -0.53
CA GLU A 31 2.88 9.90 -0.86
C GLU A 31 3.70 9.18 -1.94
N ALA A 32 3.79 7.85 -1.90
CA ALA A 32 4.49 7.07 -2.91
C ALA A 32 3.79 7.12 -4.28
N VAL A 33 2.45 7.07 -4.31
CA VAL A 33 1.65 7.23 -5.54
C VAL A 33 1.86 8.63 -6.15
N ASP A 34 1.84 9.67 -5.32
CA ASP A 34 2.06 11.05 -5.75
C ASP A 34 3.50 11.25 -6.28
N GLN A 35 4.50 10.72 -5.60
CA GLN A 35 5.91 10.78 -6.03
C GLN A 35 6.17 9.98 -7.32
N ALA A 36 5.44 8.90 -7.55
CA ALA A 36 5.49 8.15 -8.80
C ALA A 36 4.82 8.88 -9.98
N GLY A 37 4.18 10.03 -9.75
CA GLY A 37 3.49 10.81 -10.78
C GLY A 37 2.20 10.14 -11.27
N LEU A 38 1.61 9.26 -10.45
CA LEU A 38 0.40 8.52 -10.81
C LEU A 38 -0.85 9.33 -10.44
N THR A 39 -1.82 9.40 -11.35
CA THR A 39 -3.09 10.07 -11.09
C THR A 39 -3.98 9.22 -10.20
N ARG A 40 -4.06 9.57 -8.91
CA ARG A 40 -5.01 8.97 -7.97
C ARG A 40 -6.46 9.36 -8.28
N VAL A 41 -7.33 8.37 -8.37
CA VAL A 41 -8.78 8.53 -8.54
C VAL A 41 -9.50 8.40 -7.20
N GLY A 42 -9.03 7.53 -6.32
CA GLY A 42 -9.59 7.32 -4.98
C GLY A 42 -8.83 6.26 -4.19
N SER A 43 -9.15 6.11 -2.91
CA SER A 43 -8.51 5.10 -2.07
C SER A 43 -9.46 4.56 -0.99
N VAL A 44 -9.27 3.29 -0.62
CA VAL A 44 -9.97 2.63 0.49
C VAL A 44 -8.94 1.87 1.33
N TYR A 45 -9.12 1.93 2.65
CA TYR A 45 -8.27 1.23 3.60
C TYR A 45 -9.13 0.55 4.64
N ASN A 46 -8.64 -0.57 5.16
CA ASN A 46 -9.24 -1.31 6.25
C ASN A 46 -8.20 -1.63 7.32
N GLN A 47 -8.39 -1.07 8.51
CA GLN A 47 -7.63 -1.42 9.72
C GLN A 47 -8.10 -2.77 10.29
N PHE A 48 -7.16 -3.70 10.46
CA PHE A 48 -7.37 -4.93 11.21
C PHE A 48 -7.04 -4.78 12.70
N LYS A 49 -7.51 -5.73 13.51
CA LYS A 49 -7.22 -5.85 14.94
C LYS A 49 -6.38 -7.11 15.19
N PRO A 50 -5.35 -7.07 16.05
CA PRO A 50 -4.91 -5.90 16.83
C PRO A 50 -4.14 -4.83 16.02
N HIS A 51 -3.59 -5.21 14.87
CA HIS A 51 -2.81 -4.38 13.95
C HIS A 51 -2.93 -4.91 12.52
N GLY A 52 -2.30 -4.21 11.56
CA GLY A 52 -2.31 -4.56 10.14
C GLY A 52 -3.40 -3.80 9.37
N VAL A 53 -3.14 -3.63 8.08
CA VAL A 53 -3.89 -2.78 7.16
C VAL A 53 -3.91 -3.43 5.77
N THR A 54 -5.09 -3.47 5.16
CA THR A 54 -5.24 -3.61 3.70
C THR A 54 -5.57 -2.23 3.12
N GLY A 55 -4.92 -1.85 2.04
CA GLY A 55 -5.19 -0.62 1.30
C GLY A 55 -5.25 -0.85 -0.20
N ILE A 56 -6.16 -0.15 -0.89
CA ILE A 56 -6.20 -0.09 -2.35
C ILE A 56 -6.31 1.38 -2.76
N VAL A 57 -5.43 1.81 -3.65
CA VAL A 57 -5.50 3.10 -4.33
C VAL A 57 -5.86 2.85 -5.78
N LEU A 58 -7.00 3.37 -6.22
CA LEU A 58 -7.33 3.43 -7.63
C LEU A 58 -6.53 4.55 -8.28
N ILE A 59 -5.85 4.22 -9.37
CA ILE A 59 -5.19 5.17 -10.26
C ILE A 59 -5.86 5.10 -11.64
N ALA A 60 -5.62 6.10 -12.48
CA ALA A 60 -6.39 6.34 -13.72
C ALA A 60 -6.76 5.08 -14.53
N GLU A 61 -5.86 4.11 -14.68
CA GLU A 61 -6.09 2.91 -15.50
C GLU A 61 -5.72 1.58 -14.79
N SER A 62 -5.45 1.61 -13.47
CA SER A 62 -5.06 0.41 -12.71
C SER A 62 -5.22 0.61 -11.19
N HIS A 63 -4.31 0.06 -10.38
CA HIS A 63 -4.38 0.12 -8.92
C HIS A 63 -2.99 -0.01 -8.28
N VAL A 64 -2.92 0.37 -7.01
CA VAL A 64 -1.87 -0.02 -6.06
C VAL A 64 -2.56 -0.70 -4.88
N SER A 65 -2.16 -1.92 -4.56
CA SER A 65 -2.62 -2.66 -3.38
C SER A 65 -1.53 -2.70 -2.32
N VAL A 66 -1.91 -2.76 -1.05
CA VAL A 66 -0.98 -3.02 0.05
C VAL A 66 -1.64 -3.90 1.09
N HIS A 67 -0.91 -4.88 1.59
CA HIS A 67 -1.29 -5.75 2.69
C HIS A 67 -0.13 -5.84 3.67
N THR A 68 -0.41 -5.65 4.96
CA THR A 68 0.64 -5.54 5.98
C THR A 68 0.46 -6.55 7.09
N TRP A 69 1.56 -7.14 7.54
CA TRP A 69 1.65 -8.02 8.71
C TRP A 69 2.76 -7.51 9.65
N PRO A 70 2.43 -6.56 10.54
CA PRO A 70 3.38 -5.97 11.48
C PRO A 70 4.12 -6.98 12.36
N GLU A 71 3.45 -8.06 12.76
CA GLU A 71 3.99 -9.15 13.57
C GLU A 71 5.14 -9.91 12.88
N TYR A 72 5.22 -9.83 11.55
CA TYR A 72 6.28 -10.43 10.74
C TYR A 72 7.19 -9.38 10.09
N GLY A 73 6.92 -8.08 10.29
CA GLY A 73 7.61 -7.01 9.57
C GLY A 73 7.50 -7.15 8.05
N LEU A 74 6.33 -7.59 7.56
CA LEU A 74 6.09 -7.98 6.16
C LEU A 74 5.04 -7.08 5.49
N ILE A 75 5.28 -6.76 4.23
CA ILE A 75 4.31 -6.14 3.33
C ILE A 75 4.24 -6.92 2.01
N ASN A 76 3.02 -7.14 1.52
CA ASN A 76 2.79 -7.44 0.09
C ASN A 76 2.23 -6.19 -0.59
N LEU A 77 2.85 -5.79 -1.70
CA LEU A 77 2.49 -4.63 -2.51
C LEU A 77 2.13 -5.07 -3.94
#